data_AF-A0A2M7N8B3-F1
#
_entry.id   AF-A0A2M7N8B3-F1
#
_cell.length_a   1.000
_cell.length_b   1.000
_cell.length_c   1.000
_cell.angle_alpha   90.00
_cell.angle_beta   90.00
_cell.angle_gamma   90.00
#
_symmetry.space_group_name_H-M   'P 1'
#
loop_
_entity.id
_entity.type
_entity.pdbx_description
1 polymer ?
#
loop_
_entity_poly.entity_id
_entity_poly.type
_entity_poly.pdbx_seq_one_letter_code
_entity_poly.pdbx_strand_id
1 'polypeptide(L)'
;MTVRNASIELNYAVFPKHNNDKGMLLGITKFTYDKAKSPPIYDVVWRNKNDDKFYGVKIDFIRRPAKKHTQSEEIATFNTLILDAAFLSDQELKDLLPTAGFKPPQRVVTTTVYLRNPYVVAFVLRRANGACEKCRKKAPFISHSTGNPYLEVHHVQPLSKGGADDINNSLAVCPNCHREIHHGSEA
;
A
#
# COMPACT_ATOMS: atom_id res chain seq x y z
N MET A 1 36.04 -15.86 19.36
CA MET A 1 35.29 -14.94 18.47
C MET A 1 34.92 -13.71 19.30
N THR A 2 35.61 -12.58 19.10
CA THR A 2 35.41 -11.37 19.91
C THR A 2 34.14 -10.66 19.43
N VAL A 3 33.08 -10.71 20.23
CA VAL A 3 31.81 -10.03 19.92
C VAL A 3 32.06 -8.52 19.96
N ARG A 4 32.01 -7.83 18.81
CA ARG A 4 32.07 -6.36 18.74
C ARG A 4 30.65 -5.81 18.87
N ASN A 5 30.17 -5.72 20.10
CA ASN A 5 28.92 -5.03 20.39
C ASN A 5 29.11 -3.53 20.09
N ALA A 6 28.17 -2.94 19.38
CA ALA A 6 28.10 -1.50 19.16
C ALA A 6 26.81 -0.97 19.79
N SER A 7 26.81 0.32 20.16
CA SER A 7 25.62 0.97 20.69
C SER A 7 25.39 2.31 20.03
N ILE A 8 24.12 2.62 19.77
CA ILE A 8 23.68 3.95 19.33
C ILE A 8 22.75 4.54 20.38
N GLU A 9 22.93 5.82 20.67
CA GLU A 9 22.10 6.58 21.60
C GLU A 9 21.26 7.58 20.81
N LEU A 10 19.94 7.47 20.96
CA LEU A 10 18.98 8.41 20.41
C LEU A 10 18.46 9.28 21.55
N ASN A 11 18.73 10.58 21.47
CA ASN A 11 18.22 11.56 22.42
C ASN A 11 16.86 12.06 21.93
N TYR A 12 15.78 11.47 22.46
CA TYR A 12 14.42 11.84 22.10
C TYR A 12 13.91 13.08 22.84
N ALA A 13 14.71 13.67 23.74
CA ALA A 13 14.39 14.94 24.37
C ALA A 13 14.25 16.09 23.36
N VAL A 14 14.84 15.95 22.17
CA VAL A 14 14.72 16.94 21.08
C VAL A 14 13.38 16.86 20.31
N PHE A 15 12.55 15.83 20.56
CA PHE A 15 11.27 15.61 19.89
C PHE A 15 10.06 15.61 20.87
N PRO A 16 9.77 16.74 21.55
CA PRO A 16 8.80 16.79 22.65
C PRO A 16 7.36 16.41 22.25
N LYS A 17 6.95 16.61 20.99
CA LYS A 17 5.61 16.27 20.49
C LYS A 17 5.32 14.77 20.37
N HIS A 18 6.36 13.93 20.36
CA HIS A 18 6.25 12.47 20.19
C HIS A 18 6.34 11.72 21.54
N ASN A 19 6.64 12.43 22.62
CA ASN A 19 6.69 11.90 23.99
C ASN A 19 5.31 12.00 24.64
N ASN A 20 4.37 11.12 24.24
CA ASN A 20 3.00 11.16 24.77
C ASN A 20 2.75 10.08 25.84
N ASP A 21 2.34 10.55 27.03
CA ASP A 21 1.44 10.03 28.08
C ASP A 21 1.34 8.53 28.45
N LYS A 22 2.05 7.60 27.80
CA LYS A 22 2.08 6.18 28.18
C LYS A 22 3.29 5.79 29.04
N GLY A 23 3.90 6.76 29.74
CA GLY A 23 5.00 6.52 30.68
C GLY A 23 6.37 6.25 30.05
N MET A 24 6.48 6.25 28.71
CA MET A 24 7.78 6.29 28.03
C MET A 24 8.12 7.74 27.69
N LEU A 25 8.68 8.45 28.66
CA LEU A 25 9.52 9.61 28.37
C LEU A 25 10.83 9.07 27.84
N LEU A 26 10.96 8.96 26.51
CA LEU A 26 12.22 8.60 25.90
C LEU A 26 13.19 9.77 26.16
N GLY A 27 13.97 9.68 27.24
CA GLY A 27 15.11 10.57 27.44
C GLY A 27 16.18 10.21 26.41
N ILE A 28 17.11 9.36 26.83
CA ILE A 28 18.09 8.72 25.95
C ILE A 28 17.70 7.25 25.79
N THR A 29 17.47 6.81 24.55
CA THR A 29 17.29 5.39 24.22
C THR A 29 18.59 4.85 23.68
N LYS A 30 19.12 3.81 24.32
CA LYS A 30 20.32 3.11 23.86
C LYS A 30 19.94 1.77 23.25
N PHE A 31 20.31 1.59 21.99
CA PHE A 31 20.20 0.31 21.30
C PHE A 31 21.57 -0.34 21.31
N THR A 32 21.67 -1.56 21.82
CA THR A 32 22.89 -2.35 21.70
C THR A 32 22.67 -3.40 20.62
N TYR A 33 23.63 -3.50 19.70
CA TYR A 33 23.52 -4.37 18.54
C TYR A 33 24.82 -5.09 18.19
N ASP A 34 24.66 -6.30 17.66
CA ASP A 34 25.73 -7.15 17.15
C ASP A 34 25.61 -7.15 15.62
N LYS A 35 26.62 -6.57 14.95
CA LYS A 35 26.65 -6.45 13.49
C LYS A 35 26.66 -7.82 12.78
N ALA A 36 27.03 -8.89 13.47
CA ALA A 36 27.11 -10.23 12.90
C ALA A 36 25.86 -11.09 13.13
N LYS A 37 24.87 -10.61 13.91
CA LYS A 37 23.66 -11.36 14.24
C LYS A 37 22.42 -10.80 13.54
N SER A 38 21.50 -11.70 13.22
CA SER A 38 20.17 -11.35 12.74
C SER A 38 19.12 -11.94 13.69
N PRO A 39 18.29 -11.11 14.32
CA PRO A 39 18.27 -9.64 14.26
C PRO A 39 19.43 -9.00 15.06
N PRO A 40 19.85 -7.78 14.68
CA PRO A 40 21.09 -7.19 15.20
C PRO A 40 20.91 -6.55 16.57
N ILE A 41 19.74 -6.01 16.89
CA ILE A 41 19.44 -5.40 18.19
C ILE A 41 19.08 -6.51 19.16
N TYR A 42 19.46 -6.42 20.43
CA TYR A 42 19.08 -7.41 21.45
C TYR A 42 18.70 -6.79 22.80
N ASP A 43 19.15 -5.57 23.07
CA ASP A 43 18.79 -4.81 24.28
C ASP A 43 18.36 -3.39 23.92
N VAL A 44 17.23 -2.96 24.50
CA VAL A 44 16.76 -1.57 24.45
C VAL A 44 16.64 -1.04 25.86
N VAL A 45 17.28 0.10 26.10
CA VAL A 45 17.37 0.73 27.42
C VAL A 45 16.93 2.19 27.31
N TRP A 46 16.14 2.69 28.25
CA TRP A 46 15.68 4.08 28.33
C TRP A 46 15.90 4.66 29.72
N ARG A 47 16.12 5.98 29.79
CA ARG A 47 16.27 6.73 31.05
C ARG A 47 14.92 7.28 31.50
N ASN A 48 14.47 6.90 32.70
CA ASN A 48 13.24 7.42 33.30
C ASN A 48 13.48 8.83 33.85
N LYS A 49 12.58 9.75 33.55
CA LYS A 49 12.68 11.16 33.98
C LYS A 49 12.43 11.36 35.47
N ASN A 50 11.64 10.48 36.09
CA ASN A 50 11.17 10.69 37.47
C ASN A 50 12.23 10.32 38.51
N ASP A 51 13.05 9.31 38.23
CA ASP A 51 14.05 8.81 39.17
C ASP A 51 15.47 8.72 38.59
N ASP A 52 15.64 9.20 37.35
CA ASP A 52 16.90 9.26 36.64
C ASP A 52 17.59 7.91 36.38
N LYS A 53 16.85 6.80 36.54
CA LYS A 53 17.37 5.44 36.36
C LYS A 53 17.15 4.93 34.95
N PHE A 54 18.04 4.02 34.53
CA PHE A 54 17.89 3.29 33.29
C PHE A 54 17.07 2.02 33.50
N TYR A 55 16.09 1.82 32.62
CA TYR A 55 15.26 0.63 32.52
C TYR A 55 15.47 0.02 31.15
N GLY A 56 15.39 -1.30 31.04
CA GLY A 56 15.60 -1.97 29.77
C GLY A 56 14.84 -3.27 29.66
N VAL A 57 14.63 -3.68 28.42
CA VAL A 57 14.03 -4.97 28.06
C VAL A 57 15.00 -5.67 27.11
N LYS A 58 15.29 -6.94 27.41
CA LYS A 58 15.91 -7.85 26.44
C LYS A 58 14.87 -8.16 25.37
N ILE A 59 15.18 -7.86 24.11
CA ILE A 59 14.29 -8.19 23.01
C ILE A 59 14.59 -9.63 22.61
N ASP A 60 13.78 -10.54 23.14
CA ASP A 60 13.70 -11.89 22.60
C ASP A 60 12.90 -11.82 21.30
N PHE A 61 13.61 -12.00 20.18
CA PHE A 61 12.97 -12.14 18.88
C PHE A 61 12.38 -13.52 18.78
N ILE A 62 11.23 -13.69 19.45
CA ILE A 62 10.30 -14.73 19.08
C ILE A 62 9.96 -14.43 17.61
N ARG A 63 10.46 -15.26 16.69
CA ARG A 63 10.00 -15.28 15.30
C ARG A 63 8.51 -15.62 15.33
N ARG A 64 7.69 -14.61 15.59
CA ARG A 64 6.27 -14.69 15.26
C ARG A 64 6.24 -14.91 13.75
N PRO A 65 5.56 -15.94 13.25
CA PRO A 65 5.43 -16.13 11.81
C PRO A 65 4.93 -14.81 11.24
N ALA A 66 5.61 -14.31 10.21
CA ALA A 66 5.21 -13.07 9.55
C ALA A 66 3.72 -13.19 9.22
N LYS A 67 2.90 -12.30 9.79
CA LYS A 67 1.48 -12.27 9.49
C LYS A 67 1.37 -12.06 7.99
N LYS A 68 0.80 -13.02 7.26
CA LYS A 68 0.55 -12.85 5.83
C LYS A 68 -0.50 -11.74 5.70
N HIS A 69 -0.07 -10.56 5.29
CA HIS A 69 -0.97 -9.48 4.95
C HIS A 69 -1.63 -9.78 3.61
N THR A 70 -2.93 -9.47 3.50
CA THR A 70 -3.59 -9.52 2.19
C THR A 70 -3.19 -8.30 1.36
N GLN A 71 -3.34 -8.40 0.03
CA GLN A 71 -3.10 -7.24 -0.84
C GLN A 71 -3.99 -6.04 -0.47
N SER A 72 -5.22 -6.28 0.00
CA SER A 72 -6.12 -5.21 0.44
C SER A 72 -5.64 -4.51 1.71
N GLU A 73 -5.12 -5.24 2.69
CA GLU A 73 -4.54 -4.68 3.91
C GLU A 73 -3.29 -3.84 3.63
N GLU A 74 -2.42 -4.31 2.74
CA GLU A 74 -1.23 -3.58 2.30
C GLU A 74 -1.61 -2.26 1.62
N ILE A 75 -2.59 -2.30 0.70
CA ILE A 75 -3.08 -1.08 0.02
C ILE A 75 -3.68 -0.10 1.03
N ALA A 76 -4.48 -0.58 1.99
CA ALA A 76 -5.07 0.29 3.00
C ALA A 76 -3.99 0.96 3.89
N THR A 77 -2.98 0.18 4.28
CA THR A 77 -1.84 0.70 5.05
C THR A 77 -1.08 1.75 4.24
N PHE A 78 -0.78 1.46 2.97
CA PHE A 78 -0.08 2.39 2.10
C PHE A 78 -0.87 3.68 1.86
N ASN A 79 -2.18 3.59 1.63
CA ASN A 79 -3.04 4.76 1.48
C ASN A 79 -3.09 5.61 2.76
N THR A 80 -3.10 4.98 3.93
CA THR A 80 -3.03 5.70 5.21
C THR A 80 -1.73 6.50 5.30
N LEU A 81 -0.60 5.89 4.95
CA LEU A 81 0.70 6.58 4.93
C LEU A 81 0.73 7.75 3.95
N ILE A 82 0.08 7.63 2.80
CA ILE A 82 -0.06 8.75 1.83
C ILE A 82 -0.87 9.90 2.45
N LEU A 83 -1.98 9.58 3.11
CA LEU A 83 -2.83 10.61 3.76
C LEU A 83 -2.09 11.32 4.88
N ASP A 84 -1.33 10.59 5.70
CA ASP A 84 -0.49 11.18 6.74
C ASP A 84 0.60 12.08 6.13
N ALA A 85 1.22 11.63 5.03
CA ALA A 85 2.24 12.41 4.33
C ALA A 85 1.67 13.68 3.67
N ALA A 86 0.36 13.75 3.38
CA ALA A 86 -0.27 14.93 2.80
C ALA A 86 -0.30 16.15 3.74
N PHE A 87 -0.04 15.95 5.04
CA PHE A 87 0.10 17.04 6.01
C PHE A 87 1.52 17.63 6.09
N LEU A 88 2.48 17.06 5.37
CA LEU A 88 3.85 17.52 5.32
C LEU A 88 4.04 18.61 4.26
N SER A 89 4.98 19.52 4.51
CA SER A 89 5.42 20.48 3.51
C SER A 89 6.22 19.80 2.39
N ASP A 90 6.31 20.45 1.23
CA ASP A 90 7.13 19.96 0.11
C ASP A 90 8.60 19.72 0.50
N GLN A 91 9.14 20.51 1.43
CA GLN A 91 10.52 20.32 1.90
C GLN A 91 10.65 19.06 2.75
N GLU A 92 9.74 18.85 3.71
CA GLU A 92 9.72 17.63 4.52
C GLU A 92 9.53 16.38 3.66
N LEU A 93 8.67 16.44 2.63
CA LEU A 93 8.51 15.35 1.68
C LEU A 93 9.80 15.07 0.90
N LYS A 94 10.49 16.11 0.42
CA LYS A 94 11.79 15.96 -0.28
C LYS A 94 12.84 15.32 0.60
N ASP A 95 12.89 15.68 1.89
CA ASP A 95 13.85 15.11 2.84
C ASP A 95 13.58 13.63 3.14
N LEU A 96 12.35 13.16 2.93
CA LEU A 96 11.93 11.76 3.08
C LEU A 96 12.08 10.93 1.79
N LEU A 97 12.33 11.57 0.63
CA LEU A 97 12.51 10.85 -0.62
C LEU A 97 13.75 9.94 -0.56
N PRO A 98 13.69 8.75 -1.19
CA PRO A 98 14.84 7.88 -1.23
C PRO A 98 15.99 8.52 -2.03
N THR A 99 17.22 8.14 -1.69
CA THR A 99 18.40 8.58 -2.44
C THR A 99 18.37 8.11 -3.89
N ALA A 100 19.03 8.88 -4.77
CA ALA A 100 19.13 8.54 -6.18
C ALA A 100 19.67 7.11 -6.37
N GLY A 101 18.94 6.30 -7.14
CA GLY A 101 19.30 4.91 -7.43
C GLY A 101 18.64 3.85 -6.54
N PHE A 102 17.83 4.24 -5.55
CA PHE A 102 17.02 3.29 -4.80
C PHE A 102 16.07 2.52 -5.73
N LYS A 103 16.05 1.19 -5.59
CA LYS A 103 15.11 0.31 -6.29
C LYS A 103 14.18 -0.32 -5.26
N PRO A 104 12.85 -0.12 -5.36
CA PRO A 104 11.92 -0.72 -4.43
C PRO A 104 11.99 -2.26 -4.50
N PRO A 105 11.76 -2.96 -3.38
CA PRO A 105 11.71 -4.42 -3.37
C PRO A 105 10.57 -4.90 -4.28
N GLN A 106 10.82 -6.00 -4.99
CA GLN A 106 9.84 -6.63 -5.86
C GLN A 106 9.17 -7.80 -5.15
N ARG A 107 7.90 -8.04 -5.45
CA ARG A 107 7.18 -9.25 -5.07
C ARG A 107 6.56 -9.92 -6.29
N VAL A 108 6.53 -11.24 -6.27
CA VAL A 108 5.83 -12.03 -7.30
C VAL A 108 4.39 -12.24 -6.82
N VAL A 109 3.42 -11.99 -7.70
CA VAL A 109 2.01 -12.25 -7.46
C VAL A 109 1.48 -13.21 -8.53
N THR A 110 0.69 -14.19 -8.10
CA THR A 110 -0.05 -15.07 -9.02
C THR A 110 -1.50 -14.61 -9.05
N THR A 111 -2.05 -14.43 -10.25
CA THR A 111 -3.45 -14.01 -10.43
C THR A 111 -4.22 -15.04 -11.25
N THR A 112 -5.50 -15.21 -10.91
CA THR A 112 -6.45 -15.93 -11.74
C THR A 112 -7.05 -14.97 -12.76
N VAL A 113 -7.12 -15.40 -14.02
CA VAL A 113 -7.77 -14.64 -15.10
C VAL A 113 -8.86 -15.50 -15.72
N TYR A 114 -9.98 -14.86 -16.09
CA TYR A 114 -11.09 -15.51 -16.79
C TYR A 114 -10.93 -15.33 -18.29
N LEU A 115 -11.01 -16.42 -19.05
CA LEU A 115 -11.09 -16.38 -20.51
C LEU A 115 -12.48 -15.90 -20.92
N ARG A 116 -12.58 -14.64 -21.34
CA ARG A 116 -13.85 -14.01 -21.73
C ARG A 116 -14.22 -14.41 -23.15
N ASN A 117 -15.51 -14.54 -23.41
CA ASN A 117 -16.06 -14.78 -24.72
C ASN A 117 -15.93 -13.50 -25.59
N PRO A 118 -15.11 -13.53 -26.66
CA PRO A 118 -14.87 -12.35 -27.48
C PRO A 118 -16.14 -11.84 -28.20
N TYR A 119 -17.12 -12.72 -28.45
CA TYR A 119 -18.38 -12.34 -29.11
C TYR A 119 -19.27 -11.49 -28.18
N VAL A 120 -19.28 -11.78 -26.88
CA VAL A 120 -19.97 -10.96 -25.88
C VAL A 120 -19.35 -9.57 -25.84
N VAL A 121 -18.01 -9.50 -25.77
CA VAL A 121 -17.27 -8.24 -25.77
C VAL A 121 -17.57 -7.42 -27.03
N ALA A 122 -17.45 -8.03 -28.22
CA ALA A 122 -17.70 -7.36 -29.48
C ALA A 122 -19.15 -6.85 -29.61
N PHE A 123 -20.13 -7.65 -29.16
CA PHE A 123 -21.54 -7.25 -29.16
C PHE A 123 -21.78 -6.04 -28.26
N VAL A 124 -21.29 -6.07 -27.03
CA VAL A 124 -21.49 -5.01 -26.03
C VAL A 124 -20.85 -3.70 -26.50
N LEU A 125 -19.63 -3.75 -27.05
CA LEU A 125 -18.97 -2.58 -27.64
C LEU A 125 -19.73 -2.01 -28.83
N ARG A 126 -20.29 -2.87 -29.70
CA ARG A 126 -21.11 -2.44 -30.84
C ARG A 126 -22.42 -1.79 -30.37
N ARG A 127 -23.12 -2.41 -29.41
CA ARG A 127 -24.36 -1.89 -28.81
C ARG A 127 -24.15 -0.49 -28.23
N ALA A 128 -23.02 -0.27 -27.58
CA ALA A 128 -22.66 1.00 -26.97
C ALA A 128 -22.40 2.12 -27.99
N ASN A 129 -22.14 1.79 -29.26
CA ASN A 129 -21.94 2.74 -30.36
C ASN A 129 -20.97 3.89 -30.02
N GLY A 130 -19.86 3.55 -29.34
CA GLY A 130 -18.83 4.51 -28.94
C GLY A 130 -19.22 5.47 -27.81
N ALA A 131 -20.32 5.24 -27.11
CA ALA A 131 -20.71 5.98 -25.91
C ALA A 131 -20.74 5.08 -24.67
N CYS A 132 -20.28 5.60 -23.53
CA CYS A 132 -20.32 4.91 -22.25
C CYS A 132 -21.76 4.64 -21.81
N GLU A 133 -22.08 3.39 -21.45
CA GLU A 133 -23.43 2.99 -21.04
C GLU A 133 -23.80 3.52 -19.63
N LYS A 134 -22.82 3.92 -18.80
CA LYS A 134 -23.05 4.58 -17.50
C LYS A 134 -23.25 6.10 -17.64
N CYS A 135 -22.23 6.82 -18.09
CA CYS A 135 -22.24 8.30 -18.09
C CYS A 135 -22.71 8.93 -19.40
N ARG A 136 -23.02 8.12 -20.43
CA ARG A 136 -23.50 8.55 -21.76
C ARG A 136 -22.54 9.43 -22.56
N LYS A 137 -21.32 9.70 -22.06
CA LYS A 137 -20.28 10.43 -22.78
C LYS A 137 -19.65 9.54 -23.86
N LYS A 138 -19.18 10.16 -24.95
CA LYS A 138 -18.38 9.48 -25.99
C LYS A 138 -17.12 8.87 -25.37
N ALA A 139 -16.62 7.82 -26.01
CA ALA A 139 -15.33 7.23 -25.69
C ALA A 139 -14.22 8.32 -25.67
N PRO A 140 -13.28 8.25 -24.72
CA PRO A 140 -12.27 9.28 -24.54
C PRO A 140 -11.26 9.38 -25.71
N PHE A 141 -11.03 8.28 -26.43
CA PHE A 141 -10.11 8.22 -27.55
C PHE A 141 -10.42 7.03 -28.46
N ILE A 142 -9.72 6.95 -29.60
CA ILE A 142 -9.77 5.81 -30.53
C ILE A 142 -8.63 4.85 -30.21
N SER A 143 -8.93 3.56 -30.08
CA SER A 143 -7.98 2.50 -29.87
C SER A 143 -7.01 2.39 -31.05
N HIS A 144 -5.71 2.54 -30.81
CA HIS A 144 -4.69 2.33 -31.84
C HIS A 144 -4.68 0.90 -32.41
N SER A 145 -4.98 -0.11 -31.59
CA SER A 145 -4.93 -1.51 -32.01
C SER A 145 -6.15 -1.94 -32.81
N THR A 146 -7.32 -1.32 -32.60
CA THR A 146 -8.57 -1.74 -33.24
C THR A 146 -9.19 -0.69 -34.16
N GLY A 147 -8.74 0.57 -34.10
CA GLY A 147 -9.34 1.70 -34.83
C GLY A 147 -10.71 2.13 -34.32
N ASN A 148 -11.22 1.55 -33.22
CA ASN A 148 -12.56 1.79 -32.69
C ASN A 148 -12.56 2.72 -31.47
N PRO A 149 -13.70 3.36 -31.13
CA PRO A 149 -13.88 4.07 -29.86
C PRO A 149 -13.51 3.20 -28.65
N TYR A 150 -12.64 3.71 -27.77
CA TYR A 150 -12.12 2.94 -26.63
C TYR A 150 -13.11 2.93 -25.45
N LEU A 151 -13.72 1.76 -25.21
CA LEU A 151 -14.53 1.46 -24.02
C LEU A 151 -14.07 0.12 -23.44
N GLU A 152 -14.27 -0.06 -22.14
CA GLU A 152 -13.95 -1.28 -21.41
C GLU A 152 -15.25 -2.04 -21.09
N VAL A 153 -15.29 -3.35 -21.35
CA VAL A 153 -16.45 -4.19 -20.99
C VAL A 153 -16.33 -4.62 -19.53
N HIS A 154 -17.35 -4.24 -18.77
CA HIS A 154 -17.51 -4.50 -17.35
C HIS A 154 -18.69 -5.45 -17.11
N HIS A 155 -18.47 -6.50 -16.31
CA HIS A 155 -19.54 -7.38 -15.85
C HIS A 155 -20.19 -6.83 -14.58
N VAL A 156 -21.51 -6.60 -14.61
CA VAL A 156 -22.29 -6.01 -13.49
C VAL A 156 -22.20 -6.89 -12.25
N GLN A 157 -22.48 -8.19 -12.40
CA GLN A 157 -22.05 -9.21 -11.45
C GLN A 157 -20.66 -9.70 -11.87
N PRO A 158 -19.61 -9.49 -11.05
CA PRO A 158 -18.26 -9.92 -11.40
C PRO A 158 -18.18 -11.44 -11.63
N LEU A 159 -17.38 -11.87 -12.61
CA LEU A 159 -17.12 -13.29 -12.87
C LEU A 159 -16.53 -14.00 -11.63
N SER A 160 -15.70 -13.30 -10.85
CA SER A 160 -15.14 -13.80 -9.59
C SER A 160 -16.19 -14.05 -8.49
N LYS A 161 -17.40 -13.50 -8.66
CA LYS A 161 -18.55 -13.71 -7.79
C LYS A 161 -19.66 -14.52 -8.46
N GLY A 162 -19.31 -15.33 -9.47
CA GLY A 162 -20.23 -16.22 -10.17
C GLY A 162 -21.12 -15.54 -11.20
N GLY A 163 -20.80 -14.32 -11.62
CA GLY A 163 -21.52 -13.66 -12.72
C GLY A 163 -21.34 -14.39 -14.04
N ALA A 164 -22.37 -14.37 -14.89
CA ALA A 164 -22.34 -14.98 -16.21
C ALA A 164 -21.57 -14.10 -17.21
N ASP A 165 -20.88 -14.75 -18.15
CA ASP A 165 -20.22 -14.06 -19.27
C ASP A 165 -21.20 -13.93 -20.45
N ASP A 166 -22.17 -13.03 -20.32
CA ASP A 166 -23.21 -12.78 -21.32
C ASP A 166 -23.49 -11.28 -21.51
N ILE A 167 -24.30 -10.96 -22.53
CA ILE A 167 -24.61 -9.57 -22.92
C ILE A 167 -25.51 -8.82 -21.94
N ASN A 168 -26.26 -9.53 -21.09
CA ASN A 168 -27.18 -8.95 -20.11
C ASN A 168 -26.43 -8.57 -18.82
N ASN A 169 -25.40 -9.33 -18.47
CA ASN A 169 -24.51 -9.05 -17.36
C ASN A 169 -23.35 -8.11 -17.73
N SER A 170 -23.30 -7.58 -18.95
CA SER A 170 -22.15 -6.80 -19.45
C SER A 170 -22.52 -5.40 -19.91
N LEU A 171 -21.66 -4.43 -19.58
CA LEU A 171 -21.77 -3.01 -19.95
C LEU A 171 -20.46 -2.50 -20.57
N ALA A 172 -20.55 -1.67 -21.60
CA ALA A 172 -19.40 -0.90 -22.11
C ALA A 172 -19.30 0.43 -21.35
N VAL A 173 -18.17 0.64 -20.66
CA VAL A 173 -17.94 1.83 -19.83
C VAL A 173 -16.64 2.52 -20.22
N CYS A 174 -16.56 3.84 -20.04
CA CYS A 174 -15.28 4.54 -20.20
C CYS A 174 -14.33 4.18 -19.03
N PRO A 175 -13.01 4.37 -19.18
CA PRO A 175 -12.02 4.03 -18.15
C PRO A 175 -12.33 4.66 -16.78
N ASN A 176 -12.80 5.93 -16.77
CA ASN A 176 -13.15 6.63 -15.54
C ASN A 176 -14.33 5.96 -14.82
N CYS A 177 -15.42 5.68 -15.55
CA CYS A 177 -16.58 4.99 -15.00
C CYS A 177 -16.25 3.56 -14.58
N HIS A 178 -15.38 2.86 -15.30
CA HIS A 178 -14.96 1.52 -14.92
C HIS A 178 -14.22 1.52 -13.58
N ARG A 179 -13.30 2.47 -13.37
CA ARG A 179 -12.56 2.61 -12.10
C ARG A 179 -13.47 3.06 -10.96
N GLU A 180 -14.39 3.97 -11.22
CA GLU A 180 -15.40 4.41 -10.26
C GLU A 180 -16.25 3.23 -9.75
N ILE A 181 -16.66 2.30 -10.62
CA ILE A 181 -17.41 1.11 -10.18
C ILE A 181 -16.60 0.22 -9.22
N HIS A 182 -15.29 0.10 -9.43
CA HIS A 182 -14.44 -0.76 -8.58
C HIS A 182 -13.92 -0.07 -7.30
N HIS A 183 -13.78 1.25 -7.32
CA HIS A 183 -13.03 1.99 -6.31
C HIS A 183 -13.71 3.27 -5.80
N GLY A 184 -14.83 3.66 -6.42
CA GLY A 184 -15.60 4.85 -6.04
C GLY A 184 -16.24 4.71 -4.67
N SER A 185 -16.51 5.86 -4.05
CA SER A 185 -17.04 5.98 -2.69
C SER A 185 -18.54 5.69 -2.56
N GLU A 186 -19.26 5.51 -3.67
CA GLU A 186 -20.67 5.16 -3.69
C GLU A 186 -20.84 3.78 -4.32
N ALA A 187 -20.91 2.76 -3.46
CA ALA A 187 -21.42 1.43 -3.75
C ALA A 187 -22.74 1.24 -2.99
#